data_AF-A0A9P7VME4-F1
#
_entry.id   AF-A0A9P7VME4-F1
#
_cell.length_a   1.000
_cell.length_b   1.000
_cell.length_c   1.000
_cell.angle_alpha   90.00
_cell.angle_beta   90.00
_cell.angle_gamma   90.00
#
_symmetry.space_group_name_H-M   'P 1'
#
loop_
_entity.id
_entity.type
_entity.pdbx_description
1 polymer ?
#
loop_
_entity_poly.entity_id
_entity_poly.type
_entity_poly.pdbx_seq_one_letter_code
_entity_poly.pdbx_strand_id
1 'polypeptide(L)'
;MKLTIFLPLLVAFPVQVLASWGDRSNDFQYCLRRCETADCVGQEPAPLLLSLRLTRWISSDNCKYHCMHEITSRDIALGKKVKQYYGKWPFWRLTPV
;
A
#
# COMPACT_ATOMS: atom_id res chain seq x y z
N MET A 1 17.66 -29.55 -34.46
CA MET A 1 16.21 -29.39 -34.13
C MET A 1 15.88 -29.84 -32.70
N LYS A 2 16.70 -29.51 -31.69
CA LYS A 2 16.41 -29.78 -30.27
C LYS A 2 16.24 -28.53 -29.42
N LEU A 3 16.67 -27.36 -29.91
CA LEU A 3 16.66 -26.09 -29.17
C LEU A 3 15.27 -25.43 -29.11
N THR A 4 14.41 -25.71 -30.10
CA THR A 4 13.05 -25.15 -30.17
C THR A 4 12.06 -25.77 -29.18
N ILE A 5 12.38 -26.92 -28.59
CA ILE A 5 11.54 -27.61 -27.59
C ILE A 5 11.75 -27.04 -26.18
N PHE A 6 12.93 -26.48 -25.90
CA PHE A 6 13.24 -25.89 -24.58
C PHE A 6 12.69 -24.47 -24.40
N LEU A 7 12.44 -23.74 -25.49
CA LEU A 7 11.96 -22.36 -25.47
C LEU A 7 10.55 -22.19 -24.85
N PRO A 8 9.54 -23.05 -25.12
CA PRO A 8 8.22 -22.90 -24.51
C PRO A 8 8.17 -23.35 -23.04
N LEU A 9 9.15 -24.12 -22.54
CA LEU A 9 9.17 -24.60 -21.14
C LEU A 9 9.52 -23.48 -20.16
N LEU A 10 10.31 -22.49 -20.59
CA LEU A 10 10.74 -21.34 -19.76
C LEU A 10 9.64 -20.30 -19.53
N VAL A 11 8.57 -20.30 -20.35
CA VAL A 11 7.46 -19.33 -20.25
C VAL A 11 6.36 -19.78 -19.28
N ALA A 12 6.39 -21.04 -18.82
CA ALA A 12 5.27 -21.65 -18.09
C ALA A 12 5.30 -21.51 -16.56
N PHE A 13 6.31 -20.88 -15.96
CA PHE A 13 6.38 -20.66 -14.52
C PHE A 13 6.17 -19.18 -14.18
N PRO A 14 4.92 -18.71 -13.97
CA PRO A 14 4.72 -17.41 -13.36
C PRO A 14 5.33 -17.44 -11.96
N VAL A 15 6.43 -16.72 -11.77
CA VAL A 15 7.03 -16.52 -10.45
C VAL A 15 5.98 -15.85 -9.57
N GLN A 16 5.56 -16.55 -8.52
CA GLN A 16 4.65 -16.01 -7.52
C GLN A 16 5.38 -14.86 -6.81
N VAL A 17 5.08 -13.62 -7.17
CA VAL A 17 5.59 -12.46 -6.44
C VAL A 17 4.95 -12.49 -5.06
N LEU A 18 5.77 -12.54 -4.01
CA LEU A 18 5.28 -12.44 -2.63
C LEU A 18 4.65 -11.07 -2.44
N ALA A 19 3.32 -11.02 -2.51
CA ALA A 19 2.55 -9.84 -2.17
C ALA A 19 2.74 -9.51 -0.68
N SER A 20 2.92 -8.22 -0.42
CA SER A 20 3.20 -7.67 0.91
C SER A 20 2.24 -8.22 1.97
N TRP A 21 2.77 -8.75 3.09
CA TRP A 21 1.91 -9.33 4.13
C TRP A 21 0.96 -8.30 4.76
N GLY A 22 1.36 -7.03 4.85
CA GLY A 22 0.52 -5.94 5.32
C GLY A 22 -0.70 -5.67 4.44
N ASP A 23 -0.55 -5.77 3.11
CA ASP A 23 -1.63 -5.48 2.15
C ASP A 23 -2.79 -6.46 2.29
N ARG A 24 -2.50 -7.72 2.63
CA ARG A 24 -3.51 -8.77 2.83
C ARG A 24 -4.14 -8.75 4.21
N SER A 25 -3.70 -7.87 5.11
CA SER A 25 -4.25 -7.83 6.46
C SER A 25 -5.65 -7.21 6.48
N ASN A 26 -6.56 -7.85 7.22
CA ASN A 26 -7.94 -7.37 7.36
C ASN A 26 -7.99 -5.95 7.96
N ASP A 27 -7.10 -5.65 8.91
CA ASP A 27 -6.96 -4.31 9.50
C ASP A 27 -6.70 -3.25 8.42
N PHE A 28 -5.75 -3.52 7.53
CA PHE A 28 -5.36 -2.58 6.48
C PHE A 28 -6.45 -2.40 5.44
N GLN A 29 -7.04 -3.50 4.97
CA GLN A 29 -8.16 -3.47 4.02
C GLN A 29 -9.39 -2.76 4.60
N TYR A 30 -9.66 -2.94 5.90
CA TYR A 30 -10.74 -2.26 6.58
C TYR A 30 -10.48 -0.75 6.68
N CYS A 31 -9.28 -0.35 7.10
CA CYS A 31 -8.90 1.06 7.17
C CYS A 31 -8.96 1.74 5.80
N LEU A 32 -8.41 1.10 4.76
CA LEU A 32 -8.44 1.62 3.38
C LEU A 32 -9.87 1.90 2.92
N ARG A 33 -10.77 0.93 3.04
CA ARG A 33 -12.16 1.10 2.63
C ARG A 33 -12.83 2.28 3.34
N ARG A 34 -12.61 2.41 4.66
CA ARG A 34 -13.20 3.49 5.45
C ARG A 34 -12.62 4.86 5.08
N CYS A 35 -11.32 4.94 4.85
CA CYS A 35 -10.67 6.19 4.45
C CYS A 35 -11.09 6.60 3.04
N GLU A 36 -11.14 5.66 2.09
CA GLU A 36 -11.52 5.98 0.72
C GLU A 36 -12.98 6.44 0.62
N THR A 37 -13.90 5.86 1.39
CA THR A 37 -15.28 6.32 1.42
C THR A 37 -15.44 7.70 2.06
N ALA A 38 -14.65 8.01 3.10
CA ALA A 38 -14.71 9.30 3.78
C ALA A 38 -14.03 10.42 2.96
N ASP A 39 -12.80 10.19 2.50
CA ASP A 39 -11.92 11.23 2.00
C ASP A 39 -11.81 11.28 0.46
N CYS A 40 -12.18 10.22 -0.25
CA CYS A 40 -12.05 10.15 -1.71
C CYS A 40 -13.39 10.24 -2.46
N VAL A 41 -14.46 9.66 -1.91
CA VAL A 41 -15.77 9.55 -2.58
C VAL A 41 -16.85 10.44 -1.94
N GLY A 42 -16.57 11.04 -0.77
CA GLY A 42 -17.49 11.93 -0.08
C GLY A 42 -17.85 13.21 -0.85
N GLN A 43 -18.96 13.85 -0.47
CA GLN A 43 -19.42 15.13 -1.04
C GLN A 43 -18.44 16.29 -0.80
N GLU A 44 -17.64 16.22 0.27
CA GLU A 44 -16.59 17.18 0.61
C GLU A 44 -15.29 16.38 0.88
N PRO A 45 -14.49 16.05 -0.17
CA PRO A 45 -13.24 15.33 0.01
C PRO A 45 -12.29 16.16 0.86
N ALA A 46 -11.68 15.54 1.87
CA ALA A 46 -10.73 16.20 2.76
C ALA A 46 -9.64 16.91 1.92
N PRO A 47 -9.38 18.21 2.15
CA PRO A 47 -8.45 18.95 1.31
C PRO A 47 -7.04 18.42 1.49
N LEU A 48 -6.52 17.69 0.50
CA LEU A 48 -5.11 17.34 0.41
C LEU A 48 -4.26 18.62 0.47
N LEU A 49 -3.26 18.66 1.37
CA LEU A 49 -2.32 19.78 1.45
C LEU A 49 -1.68 20.09 0.09
N LEU A 50 -1.37 21.38 -0.13
CA LEU A 50 -0.73 21.83 -1.37
C LEU A 50 0.57 21.07 -1.69
N SER A 51 1.35 20.72 -0.67
CA SER A 51 2.57 19.90 -0.82
C SER A 51 2.32 18.53 -1.44
N LEU A 52 1.22 17.87 -1.04
CA LEU A 52 0.78 16.59 -1.58
C LEU A 52 0.35 16.75 -3.05
N ARG A 53 -0.36 17.82 -3.38
CA ARG A 53 -0.75 18.10 -4.78
C ARG A 53 0.45 18.36 -5.67
N LEU A 54 1.44 19.12 -5.18
CA LEU A 54 2.69 19.40 -5.91
C LEU A 54 3.51 18.13 -6.19
N THR A 55 3.46 17.16 -5.28
CA THR A 55 4.11 15.86 -5.45
C THR A 55 3.27 14.84 -6.22
N ARG A 56 2.13 15.28 -6.81
CA ARG A 56 1.16 14.44 -7.53
C ARG A 56 0.58 13.31 -6.66
N TRP A 57 0.47 13.55 -5.37
CA TRP A 57 -0.15 12.63 -4.42
C TRP A 57 -1.68 12.68 -4.55
N ILE A 58 -2.31 11.53 -4.72
CA ILE A 58 -3.76 11.41 -4.81
C ILE A 58 -4.37 10.97 -3.47
N SER A 59 -5.68 11.11 -3.33
CA SER A 59 -6.41 10.80 -2.10
C SER A 59 -6.26 9.32 -1.68
N SER A 60 -6.32 8.37 -2.62
CA SER A 60 -6.07 6.95 -2.33
C SER A 60 -4.67 6.70 -1.78
N ASP A 61 -3.65 7.41 -2.27
CA ASP A 61 -2.30 7.27 -1.73
C ASP A 61 -2.21 7.83 -0.31
N ASN A 62 -3.02 8.86 0.01
CA ASN A 62 -3.09 9.40 1.36
C ASN A 62 -3.69 8.38 2.33
N CYS A 63 -4.76 7.70 1.93
CA CYS A 63 -5.34 6.60 2.69
C CYS A 63 -4.37 5.45 2.92
N LYS A 64 -3.62 5.02 1.89
CA LYS A 64 -2.58 3.99 2.04
C LYS A 64 -1.52 4.40 3.05
N TYR A 65 -1.06 5.65 2.98
CA TYR A 65 -0.06 6.18 3.89
C TYR A 65 -0.57 6.25 5.34
N HIS A 66 -1.77 6.82 5.53
CA HIS A 66 -2.40 6.96 6.85
C HIS A 66 -2.61 5.59 7.51
N CYS A 67 -3.27 4.67 6.81
CA CYS A 67 -3.58 3.33 7.33
C CYS A 67 -2.32 2.51 7.65
N MET A 68 -1.27 2.64 6.82
CA MET A 68 0.02 2.01 7.09
C MET A 68 0.62 2.52 8.41
N HIS A 69 0.62 3.84 8.63
CA HIS A 69 1.19 4.45 9.83
C HIS A 69 0.37 4.18 11.08
N GLU A 70 -0.96 4.21 10.98
CA GLU A 70 -1.86 3.90 12.09
C GLU A 70 -1.64 2.46 12.60
N ILE A 71 -1.65 1.49 11.68
CA ILE A 71 -1.45 0.08 12.03
C ILE A 71 -0.03 -0.16 12.52
N THR A 72 0.97 0.47 11.90
CA THR A 72 2.37 0.35 12.34
C THR A 72 2.56 0.88 13.75
N SER A 73 2.00 2.04 14.06
CA SER A 73 2.07 2.65 15.39
C SER A 73 1.41 1.74 16.43
N ARG A 74 0.23 1.20 16.12
CA ARG A 74 -0.47 0.22 16.96
C ARG A 74 0.34 -1.06 17.15
N ASP A 75 0.89 -1.62 16.09
CA ASP A 75 1.65 -2.87 16.13
C ASP A 75 2.96 -2.69 16.91
N ILE A 76 3.66 -1.55 16.78
CA ILE A 76 4.83 -1.19 17.60
C ILE A 76 4.47 -1.10 19.08
N ALA A 77 3.36 -0.43 19.43
CA ALA A 77 2.90 -0.32 20.82
C ALA A 77 2.56 -1.68 21.44
N LEU A 78 2.11 -2.64 20.62
CA LEU A 78 1.80 -4.01 21.03
C LEU A 78 3.01 -4.96 20.95
N GLY A 79 4.21 -4.48 20.61
CA GLY A 79 5.40 -5.30 20.43
C GLY A 79 5.33 -6.28 19.24
N LYS A 80 4.43 -6.04 18.28
CA LYS A 80 4.28 -6.85 17.06
C LYS A 80 5.29 -6.40 16.00
N LYS A 81 5.64 -7.33 15.11
CA LYS A 81 6.51 -7.01 13.96
C LYS A 81 5.81 -6.05 13.00
N VAL A 82 6.53 -5.01 12.60
CA VAL A 82 6.10 -4.08 11.54
C VAL A 82 5.88 -4.88 10.26
N LYS A 83 4.83 -4.51 9.52
CA LYS A 83 4.47 -5.14 8.25
C LYS A 83 4.97 -4.28 7.08
N GLN A 84 5.27 -4.93 5.97
CA GLN A 84 5.51 -4.25 4.69
C GLN A 84 4.15 -3.99 4.00
N TYR A 85 4.00 -2.85 3.32
CA TYR A 85 2.80 -2.47 2.57
C TYR A 85 3.17 -2.01 1.16
N TYR A 86 2.53 -2.58 0.14
CA TYR A 86 2.82 -2.36 -1.29
C TYR A 86 4.33 -2.44 -1.63
N GLY A 87 5.04 -3.37 -1.00
CA GLY A 87 6.49 -3.54 -1.18
C GLY A 87 7.35 -2.48 -0.48
N LYS A 88 6.76 -1.57 0.29
CA LYS A 88 7.44 -0.49 1.01
C LYS A 88 7.35 -0.70 2.52
N TRP A 89 8.36 -0.21 3.23
CA TRP A 89 8.31 -0.11 4.69
C TRP A 89 7.72 1.24 5.09
N PRO A 90 7.05 1.34 6.26
CA PRO A 90 6.53 2.59 6.77
C PRO A 90 7.64 3.65 6.88
N PHE A 91 7.46 4.76 6.18
CA PHE A 91 8.42 5.85 6.12
C PHE A 91 7.77 7.19 6.48
N TRP A 92 8.55 8.06 7.11
CA TRP A 92 8.12 9.42 7.41
C TRP A 92 8.37 10.32 6.20
N ARG A 93 7.38 11.17 5.87
CA ARG A 93 7.55 12.24 4.88
C ARG A 93 8.06 13.49 5.57
N LEU A 94 8.68 14.38 4.80
CA LEU A 94 9.08 15.70 5.29
C LEU A 94 7.88 16.60 5.60
N THR A 95 6.74 16.35 4.95
CA THR A 95 5.49 17.08 5.19
C THR A 95 4.50 16.20 5.93
N PRO A 96 3.86 16.71 7.01
CA PRO A 96 2.81 15.99 7.71
C PRO A 96 1.59 15.74 6.81
N VAL A 97 0.79 14.75 7.22
CA VAL A 97 -0.53 14.40 6.64
C VAL A 97 -1.55 15.44 7.07
#